data_AF-A0AAD9VG84-F1
#
_entry.id   AF-A0AAD9VG84-F1
#
_cell.length_a   1.000
_cell.length_b   1.000
_cell.length_c   1.000
_cell.angle_alpha   90.00
_cell.angle_beta   90.00
_cell.angle_gamma   90.00
#
_symmetry.space_group_name_H-M   'P 1'
#
loop_
_entity.id
_entity.type
_entity.pdbx_description
1 polymer ?
#
loop_
_entity_poly.entity_id
_entity_poly.type
_entity_poly.pdbx_seq_one_letter_code
_entity_poly.pdbx_strand_id
1 'polypeptide(L)'
;MVKLFYFRNQRFSKLKAQCERDQRLFVDPEFPPETKSLFFSRATPPEPVEWKRPKDICAPDPPQLFVDGMSSHDVTQGKLGNCWFVAACSSLALELSLLEKVIPEMKHQEWDPQNVGNYQGIFRFRFYRQGQWTEVVVDDLLPTICGKLVYVHSTEKNEFWSALIEKAYAKLAGSYEALEAGNTGDALVDFTGGVCESINLKDGGYSEDVEKRLTLFKSMERATREKSLISASIRVHIYFTLIFF
;
A
#
# COMPACT_ATOMS: atom_id res chain seq x y z
N MET A 1 6.75 0.81 -25.78
CA MET A 1 6.61 1.78 -24.67
C MET A 1 5.21 1.61 -24.12
N VAL A 2 5.06 1.07 -22.90
CA VAL A 2 3.72 0.86 -22.30
C VAL A 2 3.13 2.23 -21.97
N LYS A 3 1.89 2.48 -22.40
CA LYS A 3 1.19 3.74 -22.16
C LYS A 3 0.90 3.86 -20.66
N LEU A 4 1.37 4.94 -20.03
CA LEU A 4 1.07 5.26 -18.64
C LEU A 4 -0.21 6.09 -18.58
N PHE A 5 -1.18 5.65 -17.77
CA PHE A 5 -2.39 6.39 -17.47
C PHE A 5 -2.21 7.26 -16.23
N TYR A 6 -2.88 8.40 -16.16
CA TYR A 6 -2.79 9.32 -15.03
C TYR A 6 -4.15 9.37 -14.33
N PHE A 7 -4.21 8.85 -13.11
CA PHE A 7 -5.46 8.82 -12.34
C PHE A 7 -5.97 10.25 -12.14
N ARG A 8 -7.26 10.48 -12.46
CA ARG A 8 -7.90 11.80 -12.41
C ARG A 8 -7.14 12.90 -13.19
N ASN A 9 -6.40 12.52 -14.23
CA ASN A 9 -5.57 13.42 -15.05
C ASN A 9 -4.46 14.18 -14.27
N GLN A 10 -4.11 13.74 -13.06
CA GLN A 10 -3.06 14.35 -12.26
C GLN A 10 -1.68 13.87 -12.74
N ARG A 11 -0.79 14.80 -13.08
CA ARG A 11 0.60 14.50 -13.48
C ARG A 11 1.56 14.97 -12.39
N PHE A 12 2.30 14.04 -11.79
CA PHE A 12 3.20 14.33 -10.67
C PHE A 12 4.14 15.50 -10.95
N SER A 13 4.88 15.47 -12.07
CA SER A 13 5.90 16.48 -12.38
C SER A 13 5.32 17.89 -12.55
N LYS A 14 4.11 18.00 -13.15
CA LYS A 14 3.43 19.30 -13.30
C LYS A 14 2.95 19.84 -11.96
N LEU A 15 2.35 18.97 -11.13
CA LEU A 15 1.84 19.36 -9.82
C LEU A 15 2.98 19.75 -8.87
N LYS A 16 4.07 18.97 -8.84
CA LYS A 16 5.27 19.28 -8.06
C LYS A 16 5.88 20.62 -8.47
N ALA A 17 6.12 20.83 -9.77
CA ALA A 17 6.66 22.10 -10.28
C ALA A 17 5.74 23.29 -10.00
N GLN A 18 4.42 23.08 -9.94
CA GLN A 18 3.50 24.13 -9.53
C GLN A 18 3.61 24.43 -8.03
N CYS A 19 3.63 23.41 -7.18
CA CYS A 19 3.85 23.58 -5.74
C CYS A 19 5.19 24.25 -5.41
N GLU A 20 6.25 23.93 -6.14
CA GLU A 20 7.56 24.59 -6.04
C GLU A 20 7.47 26.09 -6.36
N ARG A 21 6.85 26.44 -7.50
CA ARG A 21 6.66 27.85 -7.90
C ARG A 21 5.80 28.63 -6.94
N ASP A 22 4.73 28.00 -6.44
CA ASP A 22 3.78 28.60 -5.50
C ASP A 22 4.31 28.61 -4.05
N GLN A 23 5.50 28.01 -3.79
CA GLN A 23 6.09 27.85 -2.45
C GLN A 23 5.13 27.24 -1.42
N ARG A 24 4.36 26.22 -1.84
CA ARG A 24 3.35 25.57 -0.99
C ARG A 24 3.48 24.05 -1.03
N LEU A 25 3.01 23.41 0.03
CA LEU A 25 2.85 21.96 0.05
C LEU A 25 1.59 21.56 -0.74
N PHE A 26 1.68 20.45 -1.45
CA PHE A 26 0.58 19.86 -2.17
C PHE A 26 -0.50 19.40 -1.19
N VAL A 27 -1.74 19.72 -1.53
CA VAL A 27 -2.95 19.18 -0.91
C VAL A 27 -3.77 18.64 -2.07
N ASP A 28 -4.11 17.36 -2.01
CA ASP A 28 -4.69 16.63 -3.11
C ASP A 28 -6.20 16.92 -3.22
N PRO A 29 -6.65 17.60 -4.29
CA PRO A 29 -8.07 17.92 -4.46
C PRO A 29 -8.92 16.68 -4.74
N GLU A 30 -8.31 15.61 -5.27
CA GLU A 30 -9.02 14.38 -5.66
C GLU A 30 -9.13 13.38 -4.51
N PHE A 31 -8.40 13.58 -3.43
CA PHE A 31 -8.44 12.75 -2.22
C PHE A 31 -8.12 13.61 -0.98
N PRO A 32 -9.02 14.55 -0.64
CA PRO A 32 -8.74 15.56 0.37
C PRO A 32 -8.68 14.95 1.77
N PRO A 33 -8.05 15.64 2.74
CA PRO A 33 -7.95 15.20 4.14
C PRO A 33 -9.29 15.34 4.89
N GLU A 34 -10.32 14.66 4.41
CA GLU A 34 -11.71 14.74 4.88
C GLU A 34 -12.28 13.35 5.16
N THR A 35 -13.40 13.30 5.90
CA THR A 35 -14.07 12.04 6.25
C THR A 35 -14.46 11.20 5.05
N LYS A 36 -14.80 11.81 3.90
CA LYS A 36 -15.14 11.07 2.66
C LYS A 36 -13.99 10.24 2.10
N SER A 37 -12.74 10.62 2.39
CA SER A 37 -11.55 9.86 2.00
C SER A 37 -11.29 8.68 2.95
N LEU A 38 -11.84 8.74 4.17
CA LEU A 38 -11.77 7.66 5.15
C LEU A 38 -12.90 6.67 4.97
N PHE A 39 -14.13 7.16 4.81
CA PHE A 39 -15.34 6.37 4.84
C PHE A 39 -16.30 6.75 3.72
N PHE A 40 -16.94 5.74 3.13
CA PHE A 40 -18.10 5.92 2.26
C PHE A 40 -19.41 5.64 2.98
N SER A 41 -19.38 4.86 4.07
CA SER A 41 -20.59 4.40 4.78
C SER A 41 -21.10 5.38 5.84
N ARG A 42 -20.24 6.29 6.31
CA ARG A 42 -20.55 7.19 7.44
C ARG A 42 -20.07 8.61 7.19
N ALA A 43 -20.87 9.56 7.67
CA ALA A 43 -20.57 10.98 7.58
C ALA A 43 -19.59 11.47 8.66
N THR A 44 -19.46 10.74 9.78
CA THR A 44 -18.58 11.10 10.90
C THR A 44 -17.73 9.91 11.34
N PRO A 45 -16.42 10.11 11.57
CA PRO A 45 -15.57 9.04 12.08
C PRO A 45 -15.94 8.70 13.53
N PRO A 46 -15.77 7.44 13.96
CA PRO A 46 -16.07 7.01 15.33
C PRO A 46 -15.10 7.62 16.37
N GLU A 47 -13.90 7.99 15.93
CA GLU A 47 -12.86 8.63 16.74
C GLU A 47 -12.41 9.94 16.05
N PRO A 48 -11.92 10.94 16.80
CA PRO A 48 -11.45 12.19 16.23
C PRO A 48 -10.17 11.97 15.42
N VAL A 49 -10.30 11.85 14.11
CA VAL A 49 -9.17 11.69 13.19
C VAL A 49 -8.62 13.06 12.79
N GLU A 50 -7.30 13.23 12.93
CA GLU A 50 -6.55 14.40 12.49
C GLU A 50 -5.62 14.00 11.34
N TRP A 51 -5.60 14.80 10.28
CA TRP A 51 -4.67 14.57 9.17
C TRP A 51 -3.37 15.33 9.41
N LYS A 52 -2.26 14.60 9.53
CA LYS A 52 -0.93 15.18 9.83
C LYS A 52 0.09 14.77 8.78
N ARG A 53 1.09 15.62 8.52
CA ARG A 53 2.20 15.25 7.64
C ARG A 53 3.27 14.49 8.43
N PRO A 54 4.11 13.67 7.77
CA PRO A 54 5.18 12.90 8.40
C PRO A 54 6.03 13.69 9.39
N LYS A 55 6.43 14.90 9.01
CA LYS A 55 7.21 15.81 9.87
C LYS A 55 6.57 16.10 11.24
N ASP A 56 5.23 16.11 11.31
CA ASP A 56 4.47 16.41 12.52
C ASP A 56 4.15 15.14 13.33
N ILE A 57 4.36 13.96 12.72
CA ILE A 57 4.08 12.64 13.30
C ILE A 57 5.33 12.07 13.98
N CYS A 58 6.49 12.16 13.32
CA CYS A 58 7.73 11.54 13.79
C CYS A 58 8.70 12.50 14.50
N ALA A 59 8.28 13.74 14.79
CA ALA A 59 9.12 14.69 15.49
C ALA A 59 9.66 14.11 16.82
N PRO A 60 10.95 14.29 17.15
CA PRO A 60 11.92 15.18 16.50
C PRO A 60 12.68 14.58 15.30
N ASP A 61 12.46 13.31 14.98
CA ASP A 61 13.21 12.62 13.92
C ASP A 61 12.77 13.08 12.52
N PRO A 62 13.69 13.17 11.54
CA PRO A 62 13.34 13.52 10.18
C PRO A 62 12.55 12.37 9.51
N PRO A 63 11.48 12.67 8.76
CA PRO A 63 10.73 11.66 8.03
C PRO A 63 11.56 11.09 6.88
N GLN A 64 11.38 9.81 6.60
CA GLN A 64 12.00 9.07 5.50
C GLN A 64 10.93 8.20 4.82
N LEU A 65 11.06 7.98 3.51
CA LEU A 65 10.26 6.97 2.83
C LEU A 65 10.73 5.60 3.28
N PHE A 66 12.05 5.38 3.31
CA PHE A 66 12.68 4.10 3.58
C PHE A 66 13.75 4.23 4.67
N VAL A 67 13.72 3.36 5.69
CA VAL A 67 14.71 3.30 6.75
C VAL A 67 15.46 1.97 6.64
N ASP A 68 16.77 2.03 6.38
CA ASP A 68 17.63 0.84 6.17
C ASP A 68 17.19 -0.09 5.01
N GLY A 69 16.41 0.44 4.06
CA GLY A 69 15.90 -0.31 2.90
C GLY A 69 14.39 -0.48 2.98
N MET A 70 13.87 -1.52 2.31
CA MET A 70 12.48 -1.93 2.48
C MET A 70 12.44 -3.37 2.96
N SER A 71 11.62 -3.60 3.96
CA SER A 71 11.49 -4.86 4.67
C SER A 71 10.03 -5.18 4.92
N SER A 72 9.74 -6.47 5.13
CA SER A 72 8.41 -6.88 5.59
C SER A 72 8.06 -6.32 6.97
N HIS A 73 9.06 -5.90 7.76
CA HIS A 73 8.87 -5.28 9.08
C HIS A 73 8.25 -3.87 9.00
N ASP A 74 8.34 -3.23 7.84
CA ASP A 74 7.87 -1.85 7.63
C ASP A 74 6.36 -1.78 7.41
N VAL A 75 5.68 -2.92 7.48
CA VAL A 75 4.26 -3.06 7.16
C VAL A 75 3.53 -3.70 8.34
N THR A 76 3.08 -2.85 9.26
CA THR A 76 2.23 -3.22 10.39
C THR A 76 0.78 -2.82 10.09
N GLN A 77 -0.16 -3.76 10.30
CA GLN A 77 -1.58 -3.49 10.13
C GLN A 77 -2.07 -2.47 11.17
N GLY A 78 -2.81 -1.47 10.72
CA GLY A 78 -3.52 -0.52 11.58
C GLY A 78 -4.91 -1.02 12.01
N LYS A 79 -5.82 -0.08 12.26
CA LYS A 79 -7.21 -0.39 12.70
C LYS A 79 -8.11 -0.98 11.61
N LEU A 80 -7.70 -0.92 10.35
CA LEU A 80 -8.50 -1.36 9.20
C LEU A 80 -8.36 -2.86 8.98
N GLY A 81 -9.44 -3.52 8.55
CA GLY A 81 -9.47 -4.95 8.21
C GLY A 81 -8.68 -5.35 6.94
N ASN A 82 -7.61 -4.66 6.58
CA ASN A 82 -6.90 -4.83 5.31
C ASN A 82 -5.61 -5.67 5.41
N CYS A 83 -5.59 -6.70 6.26
CA CYS A 83 -4.44 -7.61 6.39
C CYS A 83 -3.98 -8.21 5.05
N TRP A 84 -4.90 -8.37 4.10
CA TRP A 84 -4.62 -8.81 2.74
C TRP A 84 -3.67 -7.86 1.99
N PHE A 85 -3.79 -6.54 2.22
CA PHE A 85 -2.95 -5.50 1.63
C PHE A 85 -1.57 -5.48 2.29
N VAL A 86 -1.53 -5.60 3.62
CA VAL A 86 -0.29 -5.74 4.39
C VAL A 86 0.54 -6.92 3.87
N ALA A 87 -0.08 -8.09 3.73
CA ALA A 87 0.59 -9.27 3.19
C ALA A 87 1.13 -9.04 1.77
N ALA A 88 0.39 -8.33 0.92
CA ALA A 88 0.84 -8.01 -0.43
C ALA A 88 2.03 -7.04 -0.44
N CYS A 89 2.02 -6.01 0.40
CA CYS A 89 3.13 -5.07 0.57
C CYS A 89 4.37 -5.77 1.13
N SER A 90 4.22 -6.66 2.11
CA SER A 90 5.34 -7.46 2.63
C SER A 90 5.95 -8.35 1.55
N SER A 91 5.13 -8.98 0.70
CA SER A 91 5.64 -9.75 -0.45
C SER A 91 6.33 -8.85 -1.49
N LEU A 92 5.79 -7.66 -1.77
CA LEU A 92 6.37 -6.71 -2.72
C LEU A 92 7.75 -6.21 -2.26
N ALA A 93 7.93 -5.97 -0.96
CA ALA A 93 9.19 -5.51 -0.38
C ALA A 93 10.35 -6.50 -0.60
N LEU A 94 10.07 -7.79 -0.80
CA LEU A 94 11.08 -8.82 -1.03
C LEU A 94 11.71 -8.77 -2.43
N GLU A 95 11.11 -8.07 -3.41
CA GLU A 95 11.61 -8.02 -4.78
C GLU A 95 11.68 -6.57 -5.29
N LEU A 96 12.86 -5.95 -5.11
CA LEU A 96 13.13 -4.55 -5.47
C LEU A 96 12.75 -4.19 -6.92
N SER A 97 12.89 -5.14 -7.86
CA SER A 97 12.57 -4.88 -9.27
C SER A 97 11.07 -4.71 -9.54
N LEU A 98 10.20 -5.31 -8.71
CA LEU A 98 8.76 -5.12 -8.76
C LEU A 98 8.36 -3.84 -8.02
N LEU A 99 9.03 -3.58 -6.91
CA LEU A 99 8.84 -2.40 -6.09
C LEU A 99 9.17 -1.10 -6.86
N GLU A 100 10.22 -1.07 -7.68
CA GLU A 100 10.55 0.04 -8.59
C GLU A 100 9.46 0.32 -9.63
N LYS A 101 8.63 -0.69 -9.98
CA LYS A 101 7.48 -0.46 -10.86
C LYS A 101 6.37 0.27 -10.13
N VAL A 102 6.16 -0.03 -8.85
CA VAL A 102 5.11 0.54 -8.00
C VAL A 102 5.50 1.91 -7.45
N ILE A 103 6.74 2.07 -6.99
CA ILE A 103 7.30 3.32 -6.46
C ILE A 103 8.39 3.79 -7.43
N PRO A 104 8.04 4.51 -8.51
CA PRO A 104 9.02 4.93 -9.50
C PRO A 104 9.96 5.99 -8.93
N GLU A 105 11.23 5.98 -9.36
CA GLU A 105 12.22 7.00 -9.00
C GLU A 105 12.31 7.24 -7.48
N MET A 106 12.33 6.17 -6.68
CA MET A 106 12.30 6.19 -5.22
C MET A 106 13.21 7.27 -4.60
N LYS A 107 14.47 7.34 -5.06
CA LYS A 107 15.46 8.32 -4.57
C LYS A 107 15.05 9.78 -4.80
N HIS A 108 14.30 10.08 -5.86
CA HIS A 108 13.83 11.44 -6.14
C HIS A 108 12.59 11.81 -5.32
N GLN A 109 11.85 10.81 -4.82
CA GLN A 109 10.69 11.02 -3.96
C GLN A 109 11.07 11.06 -2.48
N GLU A 110 12.22 10.50 -2.11
CA GLU A 110 12.75 10.50 -0.75
C GLU A 110 12.91 11.93 -0.19
N TRP A 111 12.71 12.06 1.12
CA TRP A 111 13.07 13.26 1.85
C TRP A 111 14.58 13.45 1.82
N ASP A 112 15.02 14.59 1.29
CA ASP A 112 16.43 14.94 1.20
C ASP A 112 16.77 16.06 2.20
N PRO A 113 17.48 15.76 3.31
CA PRO A 113 17.92 16.77 4.27
C PRO A 113 18.85 17.83 3.65
N GLN A 114 19.56 17.49 2.57
CA GLN A 114 20.48 18.40 1.88
C GLN A 114 19.74 19.31 0.88
N ASN A 115 18.53 18.90 0.46
CA ASN A 115 17.70 19.65 -0.47
C ASN A 115 16.25 19.74 0.03
N VAL A 116 16.06 20.45 1.14
CA VAL A 116 14.73 20.68 1.75
C VAL A 116 13.75 21.33 0.75
N GLY A 117 14.27 22.12 -0.20
CA GLY A 117 13.49 22.72 -1.28
C GLY A 117 12.89 21.72 -2.28
N ASN A 118 13.36 20.47 -2.33
CA ASN A 118 12.80 19.41 -3.16
C ASN A 118 11.51 18.80 -2.57
N TYR A 119 11.20 19.06 -1.29
CA TYR A 119 10.01 18.53 -0.65
C TYR A 119 8.80 19.45 -0.86
N GLN A 120 7.78 18.92 -1.53
CA GLN A 120 6.49 19.60 -1.76
C GLN A 120 5.30 18.84 -1.19
N GLY A 121 5.52 17.84 -0.32
CA GLY A 121 4.45 17.04 0.28
C GLY A 121 3.60 16.30 -0.76
N ILE A 122 4.23 15.83 -1.85
CA ILE A 122 3.61 15.16 -2.99
C ILE A 122 4.42 13.91 -3.35
N PHE A 123 3.71 12.79 -3.54
CA PHE A 123 4.27 11.48 -3.87
C PHE A 123 3.48 10.85 -5.00
N ARG A 124 4.08 9.87 -5.69
CA ARG A 124 3.45 9.09 -6.75
C ARG A 124 3.73 7.60 -6.61
N PHE A 125 2.71 6.84 -6.94
CA PHE A 125 2.71 5.39 -6.99
C PHE A 125 2.12 4.92 -8.32
N ARG A 126 2.39 3.70 -8.72
CA ARG A 126 1.86 3.09 -9.94
C ARG A 126 1.23 1.75 -9.61
N PHE A 127 0.01 1.57 -10.11
CA PHE A 127 -0.73 0.32 -9.98
C PHE A 127 -1.19 -0.13 -11.35
N TYR A 128 -1.18 -1.44 -11.58
CA TYR A 128 -1.65 -2.06 -12.79
C TYR A 128 -3.15 -2.37 -12.67
N ARG A 129 -4.00 -1.56 -13.32
CA ARG A 129 -5.44 -1.76 -13.29
C ARG A 129 -5.97 -1.91 -14.71
N GLN A 130 -6.87 -2.87 -14.91
CA GLN A 130 -7.56 -3.07 -16.20
C GLN A 130 -6.58 -3.19 -17.39
N GLY A 131 -5.46 -3.89 -17.20
CA GLY A 131 -4.49 -4.13 -18.26
C GLY A 131 -3.50 -2.98 -18.52
N GLN A 132 -3.49 -1.94 -17.68
CA GLN A 132 -2.64 -0.76 -17.89
C GLN A 132 -2.05 -0.22 -16.58
N TRP A 133 -0.83 0.30 -16.67
CA TRP A 133 -0.20 1.02 -15.56
C TRP A 133 -0.85 2.40 -15.38
N THR A 134 -1.30 2.66 -14.16
CA THR A 134 -1.93 3.91 -13.74
C THR A 134 -1.10 4.56 -12.65
N GLU A 135 -0.62 5.77 -12.90
CA GLU A 135 0.04 6.62 -11.92
C GLU A 135 -1.00 7.31 -11.04
N VAL A 136 -0.83 7.17 -9.73
CA VAL A 136 -1.65 7.80 -8.68
C VAL A 136 -0.76 8.74 -7.90
N VAL A 137 -1.14 10.02 -7.90
CA VAL A 137 -0.47 11.07 -7.12
C VAL A 137 -1.24 11.24 -5.81
N VAL A 138 -0.53 11.42 -4.69
CA VAL A 138 -1.11 11.73 -3.38
C VAL A 138 -0.27 12.81 -2.70
N ASP A 139 -0.90 13.60 -1.83
CA ASP A 139 -0.15 14.33 -0.80
C ASP A 139 0.25 13.40 0.36
N ASP A 140 1.08 13.87 1.28
CA ASP A 140 1.51 13.10 2.46
C ASP A 140 0.73 13.40 3.75
N LEU A 141 -0.46 13.98 3.68
CA LEU A 141 -1.33 14.06 4.85
C LEU A 141 -1.85 12.66 5.19
N LEU A 142 -1.56 12.16 6.40
CA LEU A 142 -1.94 10.83 6.84
C LEU A 142 -2.95 10.89 8.00
N PRO A 143 -3.94 9.99 8.04
CA PRO A 143 -4.88 9.90 9.15
C PRO A 143 -4.20 9.50 10.46
N THR A 144 -4.41 10.30 11.50
CA THR A 144 -3.87 10.06 12.84
C THR A 144 -4.93 10.17 13.93
N ILE A 145 -4.75 9.44 15.03
CA ILE A 145 -5.49 9.62 16.28
C ILE A 145 -4.46 9.82 17.38
N CYS A 146 -4.57 10.92 18.13
CA CYS A 146 -3.59 11.31 19.15
C CYS A 146 -2.14 11.33 18.63
N GLY A 147 -1.96 11.78 17.38
CA GLY A 147 -0.64 11.86 16.74
C GLY A 147 -0.05 10.54 16.25
N LYS A 148 -0.78 9.42 16.32
CA LYS A 148 -0.34 8.12 15.82
C LYS A 148 -1.11 7.74 14.56
N LEU A 149 -0.43 7.12 13.58
CA LEU A 149 -1.06 6.62 12.37
C LEU A 149 -2.19 5.62 12.68
N VAL A 150 -3.31 5.77 11.99
CA VAL A 150 -4.50 4.91 12.18
C VAL A 150 -4.40 3.62 11.38
N TYR A 151 -3.81 3.70 10.18
CA TYR A 151 -3.77 2.63 9.20
C TYR A 151 -2.37 2.00 9.12
N VAL A 152 -1.96 1.50 7.96
CA VAL A 152 -0.66 0.84 7.80
C VAL A 152 0.48 1.79 8.18
N HIS A 153 1.44 1.27 8.91
CA HIS A 153 2.63 2.00 9.36
C HIS A 153 3.81 1.05 9.57
N SER A 154 5.02 1.59 9.56
CA SER A 154 6.23 0.85 9.93
C SER A 154 6.39 0.75 11.44
N THR A 155 7.15 -0.26 11.89
CA THR A 155 7.67 -0.27 13.27
C THR A 155 8.63 0.90 13.53
N GLU A 156 9.32 1.35 12.49
CA GLU A 156 10.13 2.58 12.51
C GLU A 156 9.22 3.80 12.36
N LYS A 157 9.17 4.64 13.39
CA LYS A 157 8.20 5.75 13.48
C LYS A 157 8.40 6.84 12.44
N ASN A 158 9.60 6.94 11.87
CA ASN A 158 9.94 7.91 10.84
C ASN A 158 9.94 7.34 9.42
N GLU A 159 9.44 6.12 9.22
CA GLU A 159 9.33 5.48 7.91
C GLU A 159 7.87 5.49 7.40
N PHE A 160 7.67 5.97 6.16
CA PHE A 160 6.32 6.31 5.68
C PHE A 160 5.92 5.68 4.33
N TRP A 161 6.77 4.90 3.67
CA TRP A 161 6.42 4.33 2.36
C TRP A 161 5.15 3.48 2.41
N SER A 162 4.99 2.66 3.45
CA SER A 162 3.88 1.72 3.62
C SER A 162 2.55 2.45 3.89
N ALA A 163 2.59 3.54 4.64
CA ALA A 163 1.45 4.42 4.86
C ALA A 163 1.03 5.17 3.58
N LEU A 164 1.99 5.64 2.79
CA LEU A 164 1.73 6.40 1.57
C LEU A 164 1.26 5.53 0.40
N ILE A 165 1.81 4.32 0.24
CA ILE A 165 1.31 3.36 -0.77
C ILE A 165 -0.12 2.93 -0.45
N GLU A 166 -0.45 2.69 0.83
CA GLU A 166 -1.81 2.39 1.27
C GLU A 166 -2.75 3.55 0.93
N LYS A 167 -2.34 4.79 1.21
CA LYS A 167 -3.13 5.97 0.86
C LYS A 167 -3.39 6.08 -0.64
N ALA A 168 -2.38 5.86 -1.47
CA ALA A 168 -2.54 5.89 -2.93
C ALA A 168 -3.47 4.78 -3.42
N TYR A 169 -3.41 3.59 -2.80
CA TYR A 169 -4.31 2.49 -3.11
C TYR A 169 -5.75 2.74 -2.63
N ALA A 170 -5.92 3.34 -1.45
CA ALA A 170 -7.21 3.80 -0.93
C ALA A 170 -7.84 4.85 -1.85
N LYS A 171 -7.05 5.81 -2.35
CA LYS A 171 -7.50 6.79 -3.35
C LYS A 171 -7.99 6.14 -4.63
N LEU A 172 -7.29 5.11 -5.11
CA LEU A 172 -7.68 4.36 -6.29
C LEU A 172 -8.98 3.57 -6.07
N ALA A 173 -9.20 3.07 -4.86
CA ALA A 173 -10.43 2.39 -4.43
C ALA A 173 -11.59 3.36 -4.09
N GLY A 174 -11.27 4.62 -3.78
CA GLY A 174 -12.20 5.71 -3.48
C GLY A 174 -12.21 6.17 -2.02
N SER A 175 -11.84 5.32 -1.07
CA SER A 175 -11.67 5.66 0.36
C SER A 175 -10.85 4.58 1.07
N TYR A 176 -10.39 4.83 2.30
CA TYR A 176 -9.75 3.80 3.13
C TYR A 176 -10.70 2.64 3.46
N GLU A 177 -11.96 2.93 3.81
CA GLU A 177 -12.97 1.90 4.10
C GLU A 177 -13.19 0.93 2.93
N ALA A 178 -12.99 1.39 1.68
CA ALA A 178 -13.06 0.52 0.51
C ALA A 178 -11.99 -0.60 0.49
N LEU A 179 -10.99 -0.55 1.39
CA LEU A 179 -9.95 -1.57 1.52
C LEU A 179 -10.25 -2.66 2.57
N GLU A 180 -11.37 -2.60 3.32
CA GLU A 180 -11.64 -3.57 4.40
C GLU A 180 -11.82 -5.03 3.95
N ALA A 181 -12.15 -5.28 2.68
CA ALA A 181 -12.54 -6.61 2.20
C ALA A 181 -11.92 -6.98 0.84
N GLY A 182 -10.62 -6.69 0.66
CA GLY A 182 -9.88 -7.06 -0.53
C GLY A 182 -9.23 -8.44 -0.48
N ASN A 183 -8.45 -8.75 -1.52
CA ASN A 183 -7.75 -10.02 -1.68
C ASN A 183 -6.26 -9.77 -1.99
N THR A 184 -5.36 -10.53 -1.34
CA THR A 184 -3.90 -10.41 -1.54
C THR A 184 -3.50 -10.70 -2.98
N GLY A 185 -4.13 -11.68 -3.64
CA GLY A 185 -3.88 -12.00 -5.04
C GLY A 185 -4.18 -10.84 -5.98
N ASP A 186 -5.32 -10.15 -5.79
CA ASP A 186 -5.69 -8.97 -6.57
C ASP A 186 -4.69 -7.83 -6.35
N ALA A 187 -4.26 -7.61 -5.11
CA ALA A 187 -3.24 -6.63 -4.77
C ALA A 187 -1.90 -6.92 -5.48
N LEU A 188 -1.47 -8.18 -5.48
CA LEU A 188 -0.23 -8.60 -6.13
C LEU A 188 -0.32 -8.45 -7.65
N VAL A 189 -1.49 -8.72 -8.26
CA VAL A 189 -1.72 -8.41 -9.68
C VAL A 189 -1.62 -6.90 -9.92
N ASP A 190 -2.25 -6.10 -9.07
CA ASP A 190 -2.20 -4.63 -9.17
C ASP A 190 -0.78 -4.08 -8.96
N PHE A 191 0.08 -4.74 -8.18
CA PHE A 191 1.47 -4.33 -7.97
C PHE A 191 2.41 -4.76 -9.09
N THR A 192 2.11 -5.84 -9.81
CA THR A 192 3.07 -6.48 -10.72
C THR A 192 2.66 -6.44 -12.19
N GLY A 193 1.36 -6.36 -12.45
CA GLY A 193 0.75 -6.64 -13.76
C GLY A 193 0.84 -8.10 -14.20
N GLY A 194 1.19 -9.01 -13.28
CA GLY A 194 1.27 -10.45 -13.52
C GLY A 194 -0.08 -11.15 -13.44
N VAL A 195 -0.01 -12.47 -13.27
CA VAL A 195 -1.17 -13.35 -13.07
C VAL A 195 -1.07 -13.96 -11.68
N CYS A 196 -2.17 -14.01 -10.95
CA CYS A 196 -2.25 -14.70 -9.67
C CYS A 196 -2.89 -16.08 -9.84
N GLU A 197 -2.25 -17.11 -9.31
CA GLU A 197 -2.82 -18.44 -9.12
C GLU A 197 -3.04 -18.68 -7.63
N SER A 198 -4.23 -19.14 -7.25
CA SER A 198 -4.57 -19.46 -5.87
C SER A 198 -4.73 -20.97 -5.68
N ILE A 199 -4.01 -21.53 -4.72
CA ILE A 199 -4.01 -22.97 -4.43
C ILE A 199 -4.61 -23.20 -3.05
N ASN A 200 -5.70 -23.97 -2.98
CA ASN A 200 -6.27 -24.40 -1.71
C ASN A 200 -5.61 -25.72 -1.25
N LEU A 201 -4.80 -25.62 -0.20
CA LEU A 201 -4.05 -26.77 0.32
C LEU A 201 -4.95 -27.87 0.92
N LYS A 202 -6.10 -27.51 1.48
CA LYS A 202 -7.05 -28.45 2.07
C LYS A 202 -7.84 -29.18 0.98
N ASP A 203 -8.48 -28.41 0.09
CA ASP A 203 -9.35 -28.98 -0.94
C ASP A 203 -8.54 -29.76 -2.01
N GLY A 204 -7.26 -29.42 -2.20
CA GLY A 204 -6.37 -30.16 -3.09
C GLY A 204 -5.84 -31.48 -2.55
N GLY A 205 -6.09 -31.80 -1.26
CA GLY A 205 -5.63 -33.03 -0.62
C GLY A 205 -4.11 -33.10 -0.39
N TYR A 206 -3.44 -31.94 -0.30
CA TYR A 206 -1.98 -31.89 -0.18
C TYR A 206 -1.47 -32.43 1.17
N SER A 207 -2.29 -32.52 2.20
CA SER A 207 -1.91 -33.15 3.47
C SER A 207 -1.67 -34.65 3.36
N GLU A 208 -2.42 -35.31 2.48
CA GLU A 208 -2.50 -36.77 2.37
C GLU A 208 -1.62 -37.32 1.22
N ASP A 209 -1.44 -36.53 0.17
CA ASP A 209 -0.75 -36.95 -1.06
C ASP A 209 0.69 -36.41 -1.12
N VAL A 210 1.67 -37.31 -0.99
CA VAL A 210 3.09 -36.98 -1.03
C VAL A 210 3.52 -36.47 -2.41
N GLU A 211 3.02 -37.05 -3.50
CA GLU A 211 3.43 -36.68 -4.86
C GLU A 211 2.94 -35.27 -5.22
N LYS A 212 1.71 -34.92 -4.81
CA LYS A 212 1.19 -33.55 -4.95
C LYS A 212 2.02 -32.54 -4.18
N ARG A 213 2.44 -32.84 -2.94
CA ARG A 213 3.32 -31.95 -2.17
C ARG A 213 4.66 -31.73 -2.86
N LEU A 214 5.29 -32.79 -3.34
CA LEU A 214 6.58 -32.69 -4.04
C LEU A 214 6.44 -31.88 -5.33
N THR A 215 5.34 -32.07 -6.07
CA THR A 215 5.06 -31.30 -7.29
C THR A 215 4.85 -29.82 -6.98
N LEU A 216 4.03 -29.50 -5.96
CA LEU A 216 3.81 -28.13 -5.51
C LEU A 216 5.10 -27.47 -5.06
N PHE A 217 5.91 -28.16 -4.25
CA PHE A 217 7.20 -27.64 -3.79
C PHE A 217 8.14 -27.31 -4.96
N LYS A 218 8.26 -28.19 -5.96
CA LYS A 218 9.07 -27.92 -7.16
C LYS A 218 8.55 -26.74 -7.97
N SER A 219 7.23 -26.59 -8.08
CA SER A 219 6.60 -25.42 -8.71
C SER A 219 6.93 -24.14 -7.94
N MET A 220 6.86 -24.16 -6.61
CA MET A 220 7.23 -23.01 -5.77
C MET A 220 8.72 -22.66 -5.90
N GLU A 221 9.63 -23.64 -5.88
CA GLU A 221 11.07 -23.40 -6.11
C GLU A 221 11.32 -22.73 -7.47
N ARG A 222 10.64 -23.23 -8.52
CA ARG A 222 10.73 -22.62 -9.85
C ARG A 222 10.22 -21.17 -9.84
N ALA A 223 9.05 -20.95 -9.25
CA ALA A 223 8.43 -19.62 -9.17
C ALA A 223 9.33 -18.62 -8.42
N THR A 224 9.95 -19.03 -7.31
CA THR A 224 10.91 -18.20 -6.55
C THR A 224 12.13 -17.83 -7.39
N ARG A 225 12.71 -18.78 -8.15
CA ARG A 225 13.84 -18.48 -9.05
C ARG A 225 13.46 -17.51 -10.17
N GLU A 226 12.21 -17.59 -10.63
CA GLU A 226 11.63 -16.70 -11.64
C GLU A 226 11.14 -15.37 -11.02
N LYS A 227 11.44 -15.10 -9.74
CA LYS A 227 11.06 -13.87 -9.00
C LYS A 227 9.55 -13.66 -8.88
N SER A 228 8.79 -14.75 -8.86
CA SER A 228 7.36 -14.70 -8.54
C SER A 228 7.16 -14.39 -7.06
N LEU A 229 6.08 -13.68 -6.75
CA LEU A 229 5.67 -13.43 -5.36
C LEU A 229 4.78 -14.56 -4.88
N ILE A 230 5.14 -15.17 -3.75
CA ILE A 230 4.39 -16.25 -3.12
C ILE A 230 3.93 -15.75 -1.74
N SER A 231 2.64 -15.89 -1.47
CA SER A 231 2.05 -15.59 -0.17
C SER A 231 1.22 -16.77 0.30
N ALA A 232 1.24 -17.03 1.60
CA ALA A 232 0.46 -18.09 2.24
C ALA A 232 -0.41 -17.47 3.34
N SER A 233 -1.63 -17.95 3.47
CA SER A 233 -2.57 -17.47 4.48
C SER A 233 -3.30 -18.63 5.16
N ILE A 234 -3.75 -18.37 6.39
CA ILE A 234 -4.57 -19.30 7.16
C ILE A 234 -5.99 -18.75 7.19
N ARG A 235 -6.95 -19.53 6.68
CA ARG A 235 -8.36 -19.14 6.69
C ARG A 235 -8.95 -19.40 8.07
N VAL A 236 -9.32 -18.33 8.78
CA VAL A 236 -10.02 -18.43 10.06
C VAL A 236 -11.51 -18.59 9.80
N HIS A 237 -12.10 -19.72 10.20
CA HIS A 237 -13.54 -19.90 10.20
C HIS A 237 -14.10 -19.46 11.55
N ILE A 238 -14.92 -18.40 11.55
CA ILE A 238 -15.73 -18.03 12.71
C ILE A 238 -17.00 -18.88 12.66
N TYR A 239 -17.12 -19.85 13.56
CA TYR A 239 -18.35 -20.61 13.72
C TYR A 239 -19.36 -19.76 14.51
N PHE A 240 -20.51 -19.44 13.90
CA PHE A 240 -21.65 -18.91 14.64
C PHE A 240 -22.42 -20.08 15.25
N THR A 241 -22.40 -20.19 16.58
CA THR A 241 -23.29 -21.11 17.29
C THR A 241 -24.67 -20.46 17.37
N LEU A 242 -25.60 -20.92 16.55
CA LEU A 242 -27.00 -20.56 16.68
C LEU A 242 -27.60 -21.40 17.82
N ILE A 243 -27.94 -20.73 18.92
CA ILE A 243 -28.79 -21.31 19.96
C ILE A 243 -30.24 -21.07 19.53
N PHE A 244 -30.95 -22.13 19.16
CA PHE A 244 -32.39 -22.08 18.98
C PHE A 244 -33.05 -22.33 20.34
N PHE A 245 -33.99 -21.45 20.72
CA PHE A 245 -34.90 -21.66 21.86
C PHE A 245 -36.16 -22.38 21.40
#